data_AF-A0A851LPU4-F1
#
_entry.id   AF-A0A851LPU4-F1
#
_cell.length_a   1.000
_cell.length_b   1.000
_cell.length_c   1.000
_cell.angle_alpha   90.00
_cell.angle_beta   90.00
_cell.angle_gamma   90.00
#
_symmetry.space_group_name_H-M   'P 1'
#
loop_
_entity.id
_entity.type
_entity.pdbx_description
1 polymer ?
#
loop_
_entity_poly.entity_id
_entity_poly.type
_entity_poly.pdbx_seq_one_letter_code
_entity_poly.pdbx_strand_id
1 'polypeptide(L)'
;MDYRYLRWQVVDTPGILDHPLEDRNTIEMQAITALAHLRAAVLYVMDVSEQCGHSLEEQVELFRNIKPLFANKPLIIVANKCDVKRIAELPEESQ
;
A
#
# COMPACT_ATOMS: atom_id res chain seq x y z
N MET A 1 -11.23 -18.03 4.37
CA MET A 1 -11.16 -16.69 4.99
C MET A 1 -11.20 -16.77 6.51
N ASP A 2 -10.69 -17.86 7.11
CA ASP A 2 -10.68 -18.02 8.56
C ASP A 2 -9.24 -18.24 9.03
N TYR A 3 -8.81 -17.55 10.08
CA TYR A 3 -7.51 -17.72 10.73
C TYR A 3 -7.72 -17.66 12.23
N ARG A 4 -7.16 -18.65 12.96
CA ARG A 4 -7.37 -18.83 14.41
C ARG A 4 -8.84 -18.77 14.80
N TYR A 5 -9.69 -19.50 14.06
CA TYR A 5 -11.14 -19.60 14.30
C TYR A 5 -11.91 -18.27 14.20
N LEU A 6 -11.28 -17.22 13.64
CA LEU A 6 -11.91 -15.94 13.36
C LEU A 6 -12.06 -15.76 11.85
N ARG A 7 -13.15 -15.15 11.42
CA ARG A 7 -13.38 -14.77 10.04
C ARG A 7 -12.71 -13.44 9.74
N TRP A 8 -11.92 -13.40 8.67
CA TRP A 8 -11.24 -12.21 8.20
C TRP A 8 -11.85 -11.75 6.88
N GLN A 9 -11.89 -10.44 6.67
CA GLN A 9 -12.25 -9.82 5.40
C GLN A 9 -11.02 -9.14 4.84
N VAL A 10 -10.78 -9.35 3.55
CA VAL A 10 -9.75 -8.65 2.79
C VAL A 10 -10.47 -7.75 1.80
N VAL A 11 -10.18 -6.46 1.87
CA VAL A 11 -10.77 -5.46 0.98
C VAL A 11 -9.67 -5.01 0.03
N ASP A 12 -9.93 -5.13 -1.26
CA ASP A 12 -9.05 -4.60 -2.29
C ASP A 12 -9.40 -3.12 -2.54
N THR A 13 -8.38 -2.30 -2.78
CA THR A 13 -8.52 -0.86 -2.95
C THR A 13 -7.90 -0.40 -4.27
N PRO A 14 -8.51 -0.74 -5.42
CA PRO A 14 -8.00 -0.35 -6.73
C PRO A 14 -8.00 1.17 -6.91
N GLY A 15 -6.96 1.71 -7.56
CA GLY A 15 -6.89 3.12 -7.99
C GLY A 15 -6.65 4.15 -6.88
N ILE A 16 -6.48 3.74 -5.62
CA ILE A 16 -6.14 4.67 -4.53
C ILE A 16 -4.68 5.15 -4.63
N LEU A 17 -3.83 4.66 -5.51
CA LEU A 17 -2.38 4.82 -5.30
C LEU A 17 -1.64 5.44 -6.48
N ASP A 18 -2.36 6.00 -7.45
CA ASP A 18 -1.72 6.35 -8.73
C ASP A 18 -1.44 7.86 -8.88
N HIS A 19 -2.05 8.72 -8.05
CA HIS A 19 -1.91 10.20 -8.11
C HIS A 19 -2.18 10.90 -6.76
N PRO A 20 -1.78 12.18 -6.58
CA PRO A 20 -2.02 12.97 -5.36
C PRO A 20 -3.48 12.96 -4.90
N LEU A 21 -3.72 13.14 -3.59
CA LEU A 21 -5.07 13.11 -3.01
C LEU A 21 -6.01 14.16 -3.61
N GLU A 22 -5.44 15.29 -4.05
CA GLU A 22 -6.15 16.47 -4.57
C GLU A 22 -6.73 16.24 -5.97
N ASP A 23 -6.12 15.34 -6.75
CA ASP A 23 -6.48 15.08 -8.16
C ASP A 23 -7.49 13.93 -8.31
N ARG A 24 -8.10 13.49 -7.20
CA ARG A 24 -8.90 12.26 -7.15
C ARG A 24 -10.36 12.46 -7.47
N ASN A 25 -10.92 11.48 -8.17
CA ASN A 25 -12.34 11.43 -8.43
C ASN A 25 -13.14 10.96 -7.20
N THR A 26 -14.47 11.05 -7.31
CA THR A 26 -15.37 10.69 -6.20
C THR A 26 -15.32 9.21 -5.82
N ILE A 27 -14.98 8.30 -6.74
CA ILE A 27 -14.85 6.86 -6.48
C ILE A 27 -13.58 6.60 -5.64
N GLU A 28 -12.46 7.20 -6.03
CA GLU A 28 -11.19 7.11 -5.30
C GLU A 28 -11.30 7.73 -3.89
N MET A 29 -12.12 8.77 -3.74
CA MET A 29 -12.40 9.39 -2.45
C MET A 29 -13.22 8.49 -1.51
N GLN A 30 -14.13 7.65 -2.04
CA GLN A 30 -14.80 6.63 -1.22
C GLN A 30 -13.81 5.63 -0.65
N ALA A 31 -12.83 5.26 -1.48
CA ALA A 31 -11.83 4.28 -1.13
C ALA A 31 -10.85 4.85 -0.08
N ILE A 32 -10.49 6.14 -0.17
CA ILE A 32 -9.79 6.90 0.91
C ILE A 32 -10.63 6.95 2.19
N THR A 33 -11.93 7.23 2.07
CA THR A 33 -12.83 7.32 3.23
C THR A 33 -12.92 5.99 3.96
N ALA A 34 -13.00 4.87 3.21
CA ALA A 34 -12.94 3.52 3.75
C ALA A 34 -11.60 3.30 4.49
N LEU A 35 -10.48 3.65 3.85
CA LEU A 35 -9.16 3.55 4.47
C LEU A 35 -9.00 4.40 5.73
N ALA A 36 -9.66 5.56 5.83
CA ALA A 36 -9.60 6.43 7.01
C ALA A 36 -10.48 5.91 8.16
N HIS A 37 -11.66 5.35 7.88
CA HIS A 37 -12.65 5.02 8.92
C HIS A 37 -12.76 3.54 9.27
N LEU A 38 -12.33 2.63 8.38
CA LEU A 38 -12.34 1.20 8.69
C LEU A 38 -11.34 0.87 9.78
N ARG A 39 -11.80 0.12 10.78
CA ARG A 39 -10.95 -0.45 11.83
C ARG A 39 -10.34 -1.75 11.29
N ALA A 40 -9.17 -1.64 10.66
CA ALA A 40 -8.48 -2.75 10.03
C ALA A 40 -6.96 -2.59 10.15
N ALA A 41 -6.25 -3.69 9.93
CA ALA A 41 -4.83 -3.63 9.58
C ALA A 41 -4.68 -3.21 8.12
N VAL A 42 -3.63 -2.46 7.81
CA VAL A 42 -3.33 -1.96 6.47
C VAL A 42 -2.06 -2.63 5.97
N LEU A 43 -2.13 -3.20 4.76
CA LEU A 43 -0.97 -3.73 4.04
C LEU A 43 -0.66 -2.76 2.90
N TYR A 44 0.53 -2.15 2.93
CA TYR A 44 1.05 -1.35 1.83
C TYR A 44 1.99 -2.20 1.00
N VAL A 45 1.62 -2.48 -0.25
CA VAL A 45 2.36 -3.40 -1.12
C VAL A 45 3.28 -2.60 -2.03
N MET A 46 4.59 -2.82 -1.90
CA MET A 46 5.61 -2.24 -2.77
C MET A 46 6.09 -3.28 -3.78
N ASP A 47 6.17 -2.90 -5.05
CA ASP A 47 6.76 -3.73 -6.11
C ASP A 47 8.25 -3.41 -6.23
N VAL A 48 9.09 -4.29 -5.67
CA VAL A 48 10.56 -4.08 -5.70
C VAL A 48 11.16 -4.24 -7.10
N SER A 49 10.41 -4.82 -8.04
CA SER A 49 10.83 -5.00 -9.43
C SER A 49 10.58 -3.78 -10.30
N GLU A 50 9.80 -2.79 -9.83
CA GLU A 50 9.39 -1.58 -10.58
C GLU A 50 8.59 -1.87 -11.87
N GLN A 51 8.17 -3.13 -12.07
CA GLN A 51 7.36 -3.53 -13.22
C GLN A 51 5.93 -2.98 -13.19
N CYS A 52 5.51 -2.38 -12.08
CA CYS A 52 4.26 -1.64 -11.97
C CYS A 52 4.28 -0.30 -12.74
N GLY A 53 5.44 0.11 -13.28
CA GLY A 53 5.59 1.38 -14.00
C GLY A 53 5.95 2.57 -13.11
N HIS A 54 6.27 2.32 -11.84
CA HIS A 54 6.69 3.32 -10.85
C HIS A 54 8.01 2.95 -10.19
N SER A 55 8.87 3.93 -9.98
CA SER A 55 10.15 3.72 -9.28
C SER A 55 9.93 3.47 -7.78
N LEU A 56 10.93 2.91 -7.10
CA LEU A 56 10.90 2.75 -5.65
C LEU A 56 10.70 4.08 -4.92
N GLU A 57 11.33 5.16 -5.40
CA GLU A 57 11.20 6.50 -4.82
C GLU A 57 9.75 7.02 -4.92
N GLU A 58 9.12 6.87 -6.08
CA GLU A 58 7.71 7.26 -6.30
C GLU A 58 6.78 6.46 -5.36
N GLN A 59 7.02 5.16 -5.24
CA GLN A 59 6.27 4.30 -4.30
C GLN A 59 6.47 4.72 -2.84
N VAL A 60 7.67 5.15 -2.45
CA VAL A 60 7.95 5.64 -1.09
C VAL A 60 7.32 7.01 -0.85
N GLU A 61 7.35 7.90 -1.84
CA GLU A 61 6.74 9.23 -1.76
C GLU A 61 5.23 9.12 -1.57
N LEU A 62 4.57 8.28 -2.37
CA LEU A 62 3.16 7.97 -2.21
C LEU A 62 2.84 7.45 -0.81
N PHE A 63 3.62 6.49 -0.32
CA PHE A 63 3.47 5.96 1.03
C PHE A 63 3.51 7.07 2.08
N ARG A 64 4.49 7.99 1.99
CA ARG A 64 4.64 9.12 2.91
C ARG A 64 3.42 10.04 2.87
N ASN A 65 2.87 10.30 1.68
CA ASN A 65 1.71 11.16 1.49
C ASN A 65 0.43 10.58 2.11
N ILE A 66 0.21 9.27 2.01
CA ILE A 66 -1.01 8.62 2.52
C ILE A 66 -0.88 8.10 3.95
N LYS A 67 0.33 7.92 4.47
CA LYS A 67 0.60 7.40 5.83
C LYS A 67 -0.24 8.07 6.93
N PRO A 68 -0.51 9.40 6.92
CA PRO A 68 -1.37 10.03 7.92
C PRO A 68 -2.79 9.44 8.00
N LEU A 69 -3.33 8.89 6.90
CA LEU A 69 -4.66 8.26 6.86
C LEU A 69 -4.73 6.96 7.68
N PHE A 70 -3.57 6.37 7.99
CA PHE A 70 -3.45 5.12 8.73
C PHE A 70 -3.12 5.32 10.21
N ALA A 71 -3.26 6.55 10.72
CA ALA A 71 -3.03 6.85 12.12
C ALA A 71 -3.84 5.90 13.03
N ASN A 72 -3.17 5.35 14.05
CA ASN A 72 -3.74 4.37 15.00
C ASN A 72 -4.16 3.02 14.39
N LYS A 73 -3.64 2.65 13.21
CA LYS A 73 -3.88 1.34 12.58
C LYS A 73 -2.58 0.55 12.51
N PRO A 74 -2.62 -0.79 12.70
CA PRO A 74 -1.49 -1.64 12.36
C PRO A 74 -1.17 -1.48 10.87
N LEU A 75 0.07 -1.15 10.56
CA LEU A 75 0.54 -0.89 9.19
C LEU A 75 1.74 -1.77 8.90
N ILE A 76 1.66 -2.54 7.81
CA ILE A 76 2.71 -3.46 7.37
C ILE A 76 3.07 -3.08 5.93
N ILE A 77 4.36 -2.82 5.68
CA ILE A 77 4.89 -2.67 4.34
C ILE A 77 5.30 -4.06 3.86
N VAL A 78 4.86 -4.43 2.67
CA VAL A 78 5.07 -5.75 2.07
C VAL A 78 5.80 -5.57 0.76
N ALA A 79 6.97 -6.17 0.61
CA ALA A 79 7.68 -6.27 -0.66
C ALA A 79 7.07 -7.39 -1.50
N ASN A 80 6.68 -7.07 -2.73
CA ASN A 80 6.08 -7.97 -3.70
C ASN A 80 6.98 -8.14 -4.92
N LYS A 81 6.75 -9.22 -5.69
CA LYS A 81 7.56 -9.63 -6.85
C LYS A 81 9.05 -9.87 -6.53
N CYS A 82 9.34 -10.32 -5.32
CA CYS A 82 10.70 -10.66 -4.90
C CYS A 82 11.30 -11.88 -5.65
N ASP A 83 10.48 -12.62 -6.40
CA ASP A 83 10.91 -13.66 -7.34
C ASP A 83 11.59 -13.07 -8.58
N VAL A 84 11.24 -11.84 -8.98
CA VAL A 84 11.85 -11.12 -10.10
C VAL A 84 13.12 -10.38 -9.68
N LYS A 85 13.08 -9.69 -8.53
CA LYS A 85 14.21 -8.92 -7.99
C LYS A 85 14.19 -9.03 -6.47
N ARG A 86 15.27 -9.52 -5.85
CA ARG A 86 15.30 -9.70 -4.39
C ARG A 86 15.66 -8.39 -3.70
N ILE A 87 15.18 -8.19 -2.47
CA ILE A 87 15.57 -7.03 -1.64
C ILE A 87 17.10 -6.96 -1.47
N ALA A 88 17.75 -8.11 -1.27
CA ALA A 88 19.21 -8.18 -1.13
C ALA A 88 19.99 -7.76 -2.39
N GLU A 89 19.33 -7.62 -3.53
CA GLU A 89 19.91 -7.15 -4.80
C GLU A 89 19.70 -5.65 -5.00
N LEU A 90 18.95 -4.99 -4.11
CA LEU A 90 18.82 -3.53 -4.09
C LEU A 90 20.08 -2.88 -3.49
N PRO A 91 20.44 -1.66 -3.91
CA PRO A 91 21.47 -0.87 -3.22
C PRO A 91 21.14 -0.73 -1.72
N GLU A 92 22.16 -0.65 -0.86
CA GLU A 92 21.95 -0.55 0.60
C GLU A 92 21.08 0.66 0.98
N GLU A 93 21.19 1.78 0.26
CA GLU A 93 20.32 2.95 0.45
C GLU A 93 18.83 2.72 0.12
N SER A 94 18.50 1.67 -0.64
CA SER A 94 17.15 1.34 -1.10
C SER A 94 16.59 0.08 -0.44
N GLN A 95 17.33 -0.57 0.46
CA GLN A 95 16.87 -1.70 1.30
C GLN A 95 16.14 -1.20 2.54
#